data_AF-A0A370V644-F1
#
_entry.id   AF-A0A370V644-F1
#
_cell.length_a   1.000
_cell.length_b   1.000
_cell.length_c   1.000
_cell.angle_alpha   90.00
_cell.angle_beta   90.00
_cell.angle_gamma   90.00
#
_symmetry.space_group_name_H-M   'P 1'
#
loop_
_entity.id
_entity.type
_entity.pdbx_description
1 polymer ?
#
loop_
_entity_poly.entity_id
_entity_poly.type
_entity_poly.pdbx_seq_one_letter_code
_entity_poly.pdbx_strand_id
1 'polypeptide(L)'
;MGAYRELRKLPRGVSIADEFDERVEAARAAADSGDFALYISAQGGANVPRDCQTVRVARSPSDEVNEYEEEVERVVGIYAPHLGARHIHITRTTDWRIVPKVPVVEPLTLKSGIAAPRSPVNNCGKLTGGDTSLQAPTPSEHAAAVLNLVDDGVIEWNDPEVVRALRGALKHGRRTQNRQQRNGSPLKPHEIAPSARLTRSERLQITRIRVDLAQNGIRPQRWELEALARGAEVIYDMKKFVYPPCCDWPGFNDFP
;
A
#
# COMPACT_ATOMS: atom_id res chain seq x y z
N MET A 1 -14.05 11.62 -8.44
CA MET A 1 -12.95 12.30 -9.17
C MET A 1 -12.40 11.55 -10.37
N GLY A 2 -12.39 10.21 -10.40
CA GLY A 2 -11.88 9.48 -11.57
C GLY A 2 -12.64 9.81 -12.87
N ALA A 3 -13.98 9.76 -12.85
CA ALA A 3 -14.81 10.02 -14.03
C ALA A 3 -14.56 11.41 -14.63
N TYR A 4 -14.49 12.46 -13.80
CA TYR A 4 -14.11 13.82 -14.22
C TYR A 4 -12.78 13.88 -14.99
N ARG A 5 -11.77 13.11 -14.58
CA ARG A 5 -10.48 13.07 -15.28
C ARG A 5 -10.58 12.34 -16.62
N GLU A 6 -11.37 11.28 -16.68
CA GLU A 6 -11.56 10.52 -17.92
C GLU A 6 -12.43 11.28 -18.94
N LEU A 7 -13.47 12.00 -18.51
CA LEU A 7 -14.28 12.85 -19.40
C LEU A 7 -13.46 13.94 -20.08
N ARG A 8 -12.46 14.52 -19.39
CA ARG A 8 -11.56 15.54 -19.96
C ARG A 8 -10.48 14.98 -20.90
N LYS A 9 -10.38 13.66 -21.06
CA LYS A 9 -9.54 13.02 -22.08
C LYS A 9 -10.25 12.91 -23.42
N LEU A 10 -11.58 13.06 -23.43
CA LEU A 10 -12.36 13.01 -24.65
C LEU A 10 -12.07 14.23 -25.54
N PRO A 11 -12.27 14.11 -26.86
CA PRO A 11 -12.08 15.23 -27.78
C PRO A 11 -12.93 16.43 -27.37
N ARG A 12 -12.32 17.62 -27.33
CA ARG A 12 -13.06 18.85 -27.01
C ARG A 12 -13.98 19.23 -28.16
N GLY A 13 -15.19 19.68 -27.82
CA GLY A 13 -16.17 20.14 -28.81
C GLY A 13 -16.84 19.03 -29.63
N VAL A 14 -16.57 17.75 -29.33
CA VAL A 14 -17.30 16.61 -29.90
C VAL A 14 -18.31 16.14 -28.87
N SER A 15 -19.59 16.12 -29.26
CA SER A 15 -20.67 15.59 -28.43
C SER A 15 -20.56 14.07 -28.35
N ILE A 16 -20.72 13.51 -27.14
CA ILE A 16 -20.84 12.06 -26.93
C ILE A 16 -22.30 11.63 -26.71
N ALA A 17 -23.26 12.53 -26.93
CA ALA A 17 -24.69 12.25 -26.72
C ALA A 17 -25.22 11.14 -27.63
N ASP A 18 -24.69 11.02 -28.86
CA ASP A 18 -25.10 9.98 -29.82
C ASP A 18 -24.66 8.57 -29.37
N GLU A 19 -23.54 8.47 -28.65
CA GLU A 19 -23.03 7.20 -28.12
C GLU A 19 -23.68 6.86 -26.78
N PHE A 20 -23.79 7.85 -25.88
CA PHE A 20 -24.39 7.71 -24.56
C PHE A 20 -25.79 8.33 -24.50
N ASP A 21 -25.88 9.53 -23.94
CA ASP A 21 -27.09 10.34 -23.83
C ASP A 21 -26.74 11.80 -23.46
N GLU A 22 -27.76 12.66 -23.45
CA GLU A 22 -27.60 14.08 -23.09
C GLU A 22 -27.14 14.29 -21.63
N ARG A 23 -27.44 13.37 -20.72
CA ARG A 23 -27.03 13.48 -19.31
C ARG A 23 -25.52 13.31 -19.18
N VAL A 24 -24.97 12.33 -19.88
CA VAL A 24 -23.54 12.07 -19.95
C VAL A 24 -22.82 13.21 -20.68
N GLU A 25 -23.39 13.74 -21.76
CA GLU A 25 -22.84 14.93 -22.42
C GLU A 25 -22.87 16.17 -21.52
N ALA A 26 -23.92 16.39 -20.73
CA ALA A 26 -23.95 17.51 -19.78
C ALA A 26 -22.82 17.40 -18.75
N ALA A 27 -22.54 16.20 -18.25
CA ALA A 27 -21.41 15.95 -17.36
C ALA A 27 -20.05 16.13 -18.08
N ARG A 28 -19.94 15.72 -19.35
CA ARG A 28 -18.73 15.93 -20.18
C ARG A 28 -18.48 17.41 -20.42
N ALA A 29 -19.49 18.15 -20.87
CA ALA A 29 -19.42 19.57 -21.16
C ALA A 29 -19.02 20.39 -19.92
N ALA A 30 -19.59 20.06 -18.76
CA ALA A 30 -19.20 20.64 -17.47
C ALA A 30 -17.72 20.35 -17.12
N ALA A 31 -17.28 19.12 -17.37
CA ALA A 31 -15.91 18.72 -17.10
C ALA A 31 -14.91 19.41 -18.05
N ASP A 32 -15.30 19.59 -19.32
CA ASP A 32 -14.49 20.24 -20.35
C ASP A 32 -14.36 21.75 -20.12
N SER A 33 -15.45 22.42 -19.68
CA SER A 33 -15.43 23.83 -19.28
C SER A 33 -14.67 24.08 -17.97
N GLY A 34 -14.47 23.03 -17.16
CA GLY A 34 -13.85 23.12 -15.84
C GLY A 34 -14.79 23.62 -14.75
N ASP A 35 -16.10 23.73 -15.03
CA ASP A 35 -17.11 24.05 -14.02
C ASP A 35 -17.40 22.82 -13.15
N PHE A 36 -16.68 22.76 -12.03
CA PHE A 36 -16.78 21.63 -11.12
C PHE A 36 -18.12 21.57 -10.38
N ALA A 37 -18.79 22.71 -10.14
CA ALA A 37 -20.08 22.74 -9.47
C ALA A 37 -21.17 22.17 -10.39
N LEU A 38 -21.17 22.59 -11.66
CA LEU A 38 -22.07 22.07 -12.68
C LEU A 38 -21.81 20.59 -12.98
N TYR A 39 -20.54 20.15 -12.94
CA TYR A 39 -20.22 18.73 -13.05
C TYR A 39 -20.80 17.90 -11.90
N ILE A 40 -20.69 18.38 -10.65
CA ILE A 40 -21.24 17.66 -9.49
C ILE A 40 -22.76 17.51 -9.62
N SER A 41 -23.46 18.58 -10.02
CA SER A 41 -24.91 18.51 -10.21
C SER A 41 -25.27 17.56 -11.36
N ALA A 42 -24.57 17.61 -12.49
CA ALA A 42 -24.78 16.72 -13.63
C ALA A 42 -24.48 15.24 -13.31
N GLN A 43 -23.58 14.96 -12.36
CA GLN A 43 -23.31 13.60 -11.86
C GLN A 43 -24.38 13.05 -10.92
N GLY A 44 -25.33 13.89 -10.48
CA GLY A 44 -26.36 13.56 -9.50
C GLY A 44 -26.08 14.13 -8.09
N GLY A 45 -24.86 14.59 -7.81
CA GLY A 45 -24.46 15.14 -6.51
C GLY A 45 -23.60 14.21 -5.66
N ALA A 46 -23.10 14.74 -4.53
CA ALA A 46 -22.10 14.05 -3.71
C ALA A 46 -22.63 12.80 -2.97
N ASN A 47 -23.93 12.78 -2.63
CA ASN A 47 -24.55 11.74 -1.81
C ASN A 47 -25.38 10.73 -2.61
N VAL A 48 -25.19 10.67 -3.93
CA VAL A 48 -25.95 9.77 -4.80
C VAL A 48 -25.36 8.35 -4.77
N PRO A 49 -26.20 7.31 -4.63
CA PRO A 49 -25.78 5.92 -4.74
C PRO A 49 -25.01 5.70 -6.04
N ARG A 50 -24.02 4.80 -6.00
CA ARG A 50 -23.11 4.64 -7.15
C ARG A 50 -23.82 4.19 -8.43
N ASP A 51 -24.93 3.47 -8.33
CA ASP A 51 -25.68 3.00 -9.50
C ASP A 51 -26.61 4.07 -10.08
N CYS A 52 -26.79 5.17 -9.35
CA CYS A 52 -27.56 6.34 -9.77
C CYS A 52 -26.67 7.50 -10.24
N GLN A 53 -25.34 7.32 -10.27
CA GLN A 53 -24.42 8.31 -10.83
C GLN A 53 -24.47 8.29 -12.36
N THR A 54 -24.37 9.46 -12.99
CA THR A 54 -24.46 9.59 -14.45
C THR A 54 -23.28 8.94 -15.18
N VAL A 55 -22.05 9.08 -14.67
CA VAL A 55 -20.85 8.52 -15.31
C VAL A 55 -19.95 7.87 -14.28
N ARG A 56 -19.43 6.69 -14.60
CA ARG A 56 -18.45 5.98 -13.79
C ARG A 56 -17.22 5.61 -14.58
N VAL A 57 -16.14 5.36 -13.84
CA VAL A 57 -14.89 4.88 -14.42
C VAL A 57 -15.02 3.41 -14.73
N ALA A 58 -14.83 3.05 -16.00
CA ALA A 58 -14.73 1.67 -16.44
C ALA A 58 -13.35 1.11 -16.07
N ARG A 59 -13.35 -0.05 -15.42
CA ARG A 59 -12.15 -0.83 -15.11
C ARG A 59 -12.26 -2.20 -15.75
N SER A 60 -11.14 -2.69 -16.27
CA SER A 60 -11.01 -4.05 -16.79
C SER A 60 -9.85 -4.75 -16.07
N PRO A 61 -9.94 -6.06 -15.80
CA PRO A 61 -8.76 -6.83 -15.45
C PRO A 61 -7.71 -6.65 -16.56
N SER A 62 -6.48 -6.42 -16.12
CA SER A 62 -5.29 -6.40 -16.96
C SER A 62 -4.86 -7.82 -17.28
N ASP A 63 -4.42 -8.08 -18.51
CA ASP A 63 -3.81 -9.36 -18.90
C ASP A 63 -2.51 -9.61 -18.12
N GLU A 64 -1.84 -8.52 -17.70
CA GLU A 64 -0.70 -8.57 -16.80
C GLU A 64 -1.15 -8.64 -15.34
N VAL A 65 -0.66 -9.64 -14.64
CA VAL A 65 -0.78 -9.76 -13.17
C VAL A 65 0.31 -8.94 -12.47
N ASN A 66 0.05 -8.53 -11.23
CA ASN A 66 1.09 -7.88 -10.42
C ASN A 66 2.23 -8.86 -10.06
N GLU A 67 3.26 -8.37 -9.38
CA GLU A 67 4.38 -9.18 -8.88
C GLU A 67 3.95 -10.38 -8.02
N TYR A 68 2.74 -10.31 -7.46
CA TYR A 68 2.14 -11.32 -6.62
C TYR A 68 1.16 -12.26 -7.36
N GLU A 69 1.09 -12.20 -8.70
CA GLU A 69 0.11 -12.90 -9.55
C GLU A 69 -1.36 -12.58 -9.23
N GLU A 70 -1.65 -11.40 -8.71
CA GLU A 70 -3.02 -10.91 -8.62
C GLU A 70 -3.39 -10.16 -9.89
N GLU A 71 -4.62 -10.38 -10.35
CA GLU A 71 -5.22 -9.59 -11.41
C GLU A 71 -5.30 -8.12 -10.97
N VAL A 72 -4.81 -7.22 -11.82
CA VAL A 72 -4.84 -5.79 -11.56
C VAL A 72 -5.95 -5.16 -12.39
N GLU A 73 -6.92 -4.54 -11.73
CA GLU A 73 -7.90 -3.72 -12.45
C GLU A 73 -7.25 -2.42 -12.94
N ARG A 74 -7.24 -2.24 -14.26
CA ARG A 74 -6.81 -0.99 -14.90
C ARG A 74 -8.01 -0.17 -15.31
N VAL A 75 -7.88 1.14 -15.20
CA VAL A 75 -8.87 2.07 -15.76
C VAL A 75 -8.75 2.03 -17.28
N VAL A 76 -9.86 1.72 -17.96
CA VAL A 76 -9.94 1.66 -19.43
C VAL A 76 -10.66 2.87 -20.00
N GLY A 77 -11.64 3.40 -19.26
CA GLY A 77 -12.61 4.29 -19.85
C GLY A 77 -13.64 4.85 -18.90
N ILE A 78 -14.76 5.26 -19.50
CA ILE A 78 -15.99 5.63 -18.81
C ILE A 78 -17.13 4.72 -19.24
N TYR A 79 -18.11 4.56 -18.37
CA TYR A 79 -19.40 3.97 -18.71
C TYR A 79 -20.53 4.69 -17.97
N ALA A 80 -21.73 4.56 -18.49
CA ALA A 80 -22.95 5.10 -17.89
C ALA A 80 -23.73 3.96 -17.20
N PRO A 81 -23.87 3.96 -15.86
CA PRO A 81 -24.56 2.89 -15.13
C PRO A 81 -25.98 2.62 -15.63
N HIS A 82 -26.71 3.67 -16.01
CA HIS A 82 -28.09 3.59 -16.51
C HIS A 82 -28.23 3.05 -17.94
N LEU A 83 -27.16 3.10 -18.75
CA LEU A 83 -27.12 2.49 -20.09
C LEU A 83 -26.53 1.06 -20.06
N GLY A 84 -26.04 0.65 -18.90
CA GLY A 84 -25.48 -0.68 -18.65
C GLY A 84 -23.96 -0.70 -18.61
N ALA A 85 -23.40 -1.54 -17.74
CA ALA A 85 -21.96 -1.63 -17.49
C ALA A 85 -21.13 -2.14 -18.68
N ARG A 86 -21.77 -2.65 -19.74
CA ARG A 86 -21.10 -3.13 -20.96
C ARG A 86 -20.81 -2.02 -21.97
N HIS A 87 -21.52 -0.90 -21.87
CA HIS A 87 -21.35 0.22 -22.79
C HIS A 87 -20.22 1.14 -22.29
N ILE A 88 -18.99 0.81 -22.71
CA ILE A 88 -17.76 1.45 -22.24
C ILE A 88 -17.15 2.25 -23.39
N HIS A 89 -16.86 3.52 -23.13
CA HIS A 89 -16.04 4.34 -24.01
C HIS A 89 -14.59 4.34 -23.52
N ILE A 90 -13.68 3.89 -24.38
CA ILE A 90 -12.27 3.71 -24.07
C ILE A 90 -11.55 5.05 -24.16
N THR A 91 -11.04 5.55 -23.04
CA THR A 91 -10.31 6.83 -22.95
C THR A 91 -8.79 6.63 -22.84
N ARG A 92 -8.35 5.40 -22.59
CA ARG A 92 -6.92 5.05 -22.43
C ARG A 92 -6.56 3.93 -23.40
N THR A 93 -5.91 4.33 -24.49
CA THR A 93 -5.36 3.41 -25.50
C THR A 93 -3.84 3.27 -25.41
N THR A 94 -3.19 4.11 -24.61
CA THR A 94 -1.72 4.14 -24.49
C THR A 94 -1.26 3.42 -23.23
N ASP A 95 -0.45 2.39 -23.42
CA ASP A 95 0.27 1.73 -22.34
C ASP A 95 1.61 2.40 -22.09
N TRP A 96 1.99 2.46 -20.81
CA TRP A 96 3.28 2.99 -20.38
C TRP A 96 4.06 1.87 -19.70
N ARG A 97 5.31 1.67 -20.13
CA ARG A 97 6.25 0.79 -19.45
C ARG A 97 7.30 1.61 -18.71
N ILE A 98 7.68 1.17 -17.52
CA ILE A 98 8.81 1.75 -16.80
C ILE A 98 10.08 1.36 -17.57
N VAL A 99 10.82 2.36 -18.05
CA VAL A 99 12.12 2.16 -18.69
C VAL A 99 13.19 2.70 -17.73
N PRO A 100 14.25 1.92 -17.43
CA PRO A 100 15.37 2.43 -16.65
C PRO A 100 15.92 3.71 -17.30
N LYS A 101 16.09 4.76 -16.50
CA LYS A 101 16.73 5.98 -16.98
C LYS A 101 18.19 5.66 -17.28
N VAL A 102 18.60 5.79 -18.54
CA VAL A 102 20.00 5.59 -18.93
C VAL A 102 20.86 6.58 -18.15
N PRO A 103 21.81 6.12 -17.32
CA PRO A 103 22.69 7.03 -16.59
C PRO A 103 23.63 7.68 -17.60
N VAL A 104 23.42 8.97 -17.87
CA VAL A 104 24.49 9.83 -18.38
C VAL A 104 25.45 9.99 -17.20
N VAL A 105 26.55 9.25 -17.22
CA VAL A 105 27.60 9.34 -16.21
C VAL A 105 28.37 10.64 -16.45
N GLU A 106 27.80 11.75 -16.00
CA GLU A 106 28.60 12.90 -15.59
C GLU A 106 28.78 12.80 -14.07
N PRO A 107 30.02 12.83 -13.55
CA PRO A 107 30.28 12.77 -12.12
C PRO A 107 29.75 14.04 -11.44
N LEU A 108 28.48 14.00 -11.03
CA LEU A 108 27.85 15.04 -10.23
C LEU A 108 28.55 15.07 -8.87
N THR A 109 29.43 16.06 -8.69
CA THR A 109 30.02 16.38 -7.39
C THR A 109 28.89 16.62 -6.38
N LEU A 110 28.81 15.75 -5.37
CA LEU A 110 27.87 15.81 -4.26
C LEU A 110 28.17 17.02 -3.36
N LYS A 111 27.92 18.23 -3.85
CA LYS A 111 27.78 19.42 -2.99
C LYS A 111 26.29 19.71 -2.88
N SER A 112 25.66 19.21 -1.83
CA SER A 112 24.31 19.61 -1.47
C SER A 112 24.29 21.13 -1.23
N GLY A 113 23.61 21.87 -2.10
CA GLY A 113 23.36 23.29 -1.88
C GLY A 113 22.42 23.53 -0.70
N ILE A 114 22.46 24.74 -0.14
CA ILE A 114 21.67 25.22 1.01
C ILE A 114 20.14 25.04 0.83
N ALA A 115 19.67 24.78 -0.39
CA ALA A 115 18.26 24.56 -0.75
C ALA A 115 17.92 23.10 -1.14
N ALA A 116 18.67 22.11 -0.65
CA ALA A 116 18.31 20.70 -0.89
C ALA A 116 16.92 20.38 -0.31
N PRO A 117 16.03 19.68 -1.05
CA PRO A 117 14.71 19.30 -0.58
C PRO A 117 14.80 18.51 0.72
N ARG A 118 14.03 18.91 1.74
CA ARG A 118 14.03 18.24 3.05
C ARG A 118 13.47 16.82 2.90
N SER A 119 14.31 15.81 3.05
CA SER A 119 13.91 14.40 3.05
C SER A 119 13.94 13.84 4.47
N PRO A 120 13.16 12.79 4.78
CA PRO A 120 13.11 12.19 6.14
C PRO A 120 14.48 11.76 6.70
N VAL A 121 15.45 11.53 5.82
CA VAL A 121 16.82 11.09 6.15
C VAL A 121 17.67 12.21 6.78
N ASN A 122 17.27 13.48 6.66
CA ASN A 122 18.07 14.63 7.13
C ASN A 122 17.56 15.33 8.40
N ASN A 123 16.60 14.74 9.14
CA ASN A 123 15.87 15.43 10.21
C ASN A 123 15.99 14.82 11.62
N CYS A 124 16.99 14.00 11.91
CA CYS A 124 17.14 13.43 13.26
C CYS A 124 18.24 14.14 14.06
N GLY A 125 17.88 15.25 14.70
CA GLY A 125 18.68 15.83 15.79
C GLY A 125 18.62 14.93 17.02
N LYS A 126 19.76 14.41 17.48
CA LYS A 126 19.86 13.69 18.76
C LYS A 126 19.69 14.70 19.90
N LEU A 127 18.66 14.52 20.73
CA LEU A 127 18.59 15.17 22.03
C LEU A 127 19.25 14.25 23.06
N THR A 128 20.42 14.67 23.52
CA THR A 128 21.12 14.09 24.68
C THR A 128 20.73 14.87 25.94
N GLY A 129 20.20 14.18 26.94
CA GLY A 129 19.99 14.69 28.29
C GLY A 129 19.59 13.53 29.20
N GLY A 130 20.42 13.23 30.19
CA GLY A 130 20.41 11.98 30.95
C GLY A 130 19.76 12.00 32.33
N ASP A 131 19.84 10.80 32.92
CA ASP A 131 19.82 10.34 34.31
C ASP A 131 18.80 10.90 35.33
N THR A 132 17.99 10.00 35.90
CA THR A 132 18.23 9.45 37.26
C THR A 132 17.15 8.41 37.58
N SER A 133 17.57 7.16 37.79
CA SER A 133 16.71 6.05 38.21
C SER A 133 16.39 6.16 39.70
N LEU A 134 15.17 6.61 40.02
CA LEU A 134 14.45 6.22 41.23
C LEU A 134 13.26 5.37 40.81
N GLN A 135 12.90 4.35 41.61
CA GLN A 135 11.76 3.48 41.32
C GLN A 135 10.51 4.32 41.02
N ALA A 136 10.10 4.34 39.75
CA ALA A 136 8.95 5.08 39.32
C ALA A 136 7.68 4.43 39.89
N PRO A 137 6.73 5.22 40.44
CA PRO A 137 5.42 4.70 40.82
C PRO A 137 4.78 4.03 39.61
N THR A 138 4.00 2.97 39.83
CA THR A 138 3.34 2.30 38.71
C THR A 138 2.47 3.32 37.96
N PRO A 139 2.36 3.24 36.63
CA PRO A 139 1.58 4.20 35.84
C PRO A 139 0.14 4.39 36.34
N SER A 140 -0.45 3.35 36.96
CA SER A 140 -1.74 3.40 37.64
C SER A 140 -1.73 4.23 38.93
N GLU A 141 -0.70 4.11 39.76
CA GLU A 141 -0.54 4.91 40.98
C GLU A 141 -0.29 6.38 40.66
N HIS A 142 0.53 6.65 39.63
CA HIS A 142 0.76 8.01 39.14
C HIS A 142 -0.54 8.63 38.62
N ALA A 143 -1.37 7.88 37.88
CA ALA A 143 -2.66 8.39 37.41
C ALA A 143 -3.64 8.66 38.56
N ALA A 144 -3.66 7.82 39.60
CA ALA A 144 -4.50 8.02 40.78
C ALA A 144 -4.10 9.30 41.56
N ALA A 145 -2.80 9.53 41.74
CA ALA A 145 -2.31 10.75 42.39
C ALA A 145 -2.67 12.02 41.60
N VAL A 146 -2.58 11.96 40.27
CA VAL A 146 -2.98 13.05 39.38
C VAL A 146 -4.48 13.34 39.45
N LEU A 147 -5.33 12.30 39.56
CA LEU A 147 -6.78 12.49 39.71
C LEU A 147 -7.14 13.17 41.03
N ASN A 148 -6.50 12.81 42.14
CA ASN A 148 -6.74 13.46 43.43
C ASN A 148 -6.41 14.97 43.37
N LEU A 149 -5.32 15.35 42.69
CA LEU A 149 -4.94 16.76 42.51
C LEU A 149 -5.94 17.55 41.64
N VAL A 150 -6.60 16.87 40.71
CA VAL A 150 -7.66 17.45 39.89
C VAL A 150 -8.95 17.60 40.70
N ASP A 151 -9.29 16.63 41.54
CA ASP A 151 -10.46 16.67 42.44
C ASP A 151 -10.30 17.76 43.53
N ASP A 152 -9.08 17.97 44.03
CA ASP A 152 -8.73 19.05 44.95
C ASP A 152 -8.68 20.44 44.26
N GLY A 153 -8.91 20.50 42.94
CA GLY A 153 -8.95 21.74 42.15
C GLY A 153 -7.59 22.39 41.91
N VAL A 154 -6.49 21.68 42.19
CA VAL A 154 -5.12 22.19 42.06
C VAL A 154 -4.66 22.18 40.60
N ILE A 155 -5.17 21.24 39.80
CA ILE A 155 -4.81 21.07 38.38
C ILE A 155 -6.09 20.97 37.55
N GLU A 156 -6.10 21.64 36.39
CA GLU A 156 -7.25 21.63 35.48
C GLU A 156 -7.23 20.37 34.58
N TRP A 157 -8.40 19.82 34.27
CA TRP A 157 -8.54 18.63 33.40
C TRP A 157 -7.91 18.77 32.01
N ASN A 158 -7.73 20.01 31.53
CA ASN A 158 -7.15 20.30 30.23
C ASN A 158 -5.61 20.34 30.23
N ASP A 159 -4.96 20.15 31.38
CA ASP A 159 -3.51 20.13 31.45
C ASP A 159 -2.93 18.93 30.65
N PRO A 160 -1.98 19.18 29.73
CA PRO A 160 -1.37 18.13 28.91
C PRO A 160 -0.70 17.02 29.73
N GLU A 161 -0.25 17.30 30.95
CA GLU A 161 0.38 16.33 31.84
C GLU A 161 -0.64 15.36 32.45
N VAL A 162 -1.84 15.85 32.78
CA VAL A 162 -2.97 15.03 33.26
C VAL A 162 -3.41 14.04 32.17
N VAL A 163 -3.57 14.55 30.95
CA VAL A 163 -3.93 13.73 29.78
C VAL A 163 -2.86 12.67 29.49
N ARG A 164 -1.58 13.04 29.63
CA ARG A 164 -0.45 12.11 29.42
C ARG A 164 -0.43 11.01 30.47
N ALA A 165 -0.64 11.33 31.74
CA ALA A 165 -0.67 10.38 32.85
C ALA A 165 -1.81 9.36 32.70
N LEU A 166 -3.04 9.84 32.45
CA LEU A 166 -4.21 8.98 32.25
C LEU A 166 -4.08 8.09 31.01
N ARG A 167 -3.56 8.63 29.90
CA ARG A 167 -3.28 7.85 28.69
C ARG A 167 -2.21 6.78 28.94
N GLY A 168 -1.20 7.08 29.77
CA GLY A 168 -0.20 6.12 30.22
C GLY A 168 -0.85 4.94 30.96
N ALA A 169 -1.63 5.22 32.00
CA ALA A 169 -2.33 4.19 32.77
C ALA A 169 -3.26 3.34 31.91
N LEU A 170 -4.04 3.95 31.02
CA LEU A 170 -4.93 3.25 30.09
C LEU A 170 -4.16 2.29 29.17
N LYS A 171 -2.99 2.68 28.65
CA LYS A 171 -2.17 1.79 27.81
C LYS A 171 -1.66 0.57 28.59
N HIS A 172 -1.28 0.75 29.85
CA HIS A 172 -0.80 -0.35 30.71
C HIS A 172 -1.93 -1.30 31.13
N GLY A 173 -3.14 -0.79 31.35
CA GLY A 173 -4.31 -1.59 31.71
C GLY A 173 -4.97 -2.32 30.53
N ARG A 174 -4.59 -2.01 29.28
CA ARG A 174 -5.11 -2.73 28.11
C ARG A 174 -4.60 -4.16 28.12
N ARG A 175 -5.51 -5.09 28.37
CA ARG A 175 -5.29 -6.53 28.19
C ARG A 175 -4.69 -6.75 26.79
N THR A 176 -3.45 -7.21 26.74
CA THR A 176 -2.82 -7.58 25.48
C THR A 176 -3.69 -8.66 24.85
N GLN A 177 -4.19 -8.40 23.64
CA GLN A 177 -4.93 -9.41 22.91
C GLN A 177 -4.00 -10.60 22.76
N ASN A 178 -4.41 -11.74 23.32
CA ASN A 178 -3.66 -12.98 23.24
C ASN A 178 -3.65 -13.38 21.76
N ARG A 179 -2.59 -13.00 21.04
CA ARG A 179 -2.32 -13.47 19.68
C ARG A 179 -1.95 -14.93 19.82
N GLN A 180 -2.95 -15.79 19.98
CA GLN A 180 -2.73 -17.22 19.90
C GLN A 180 -2.05 -17.49 18.56
N GLN A 181 -0.94 -18.22 18.60
CA GLN A 181 -0.30 -18.69 17.38
C GLN A 181 -1.36 -19.46 16.59
N ARG A 182 -1.55 -19.06 15.33
CA ARG A 182 -2.41 -19.79 14.42
C ARG A 182 -1.91 -21.24 14.35
N ASN A 183 -2.87 -22.15 14.35
CA ASN A 183 -2.73 -23.52 13.92
C ASN A 183 -1.94 -23.57 12.60
N GLY A 184 -0.95 -24.46 12.52
CA GLY A 184 0.04 -24.54 11.41
C GLY A 184 -0.53 -25.01 10.07
N SER A 185 -1.84 -24.88 9.84
CA SER A 185 -2.47 -25.15 8.55
C SER A 185 -1.97 -24.16 7.50
N PRO A 186 -1.65 -24.60 6.27
CA PRO A 186 -1.26 -23.71 5.18
C PRO A 186 -2.33 -22.64 4.92
N LEU A 187 -1.90 -21.38 4.81
CA LEU A 187 -2.79 -20.27 4.50
C LEU A 187 -3.24 -20.32 3.05
N LYS A 188 -4.48 -19.88 2.80
CA LYS A 188 -4.94 -19.64 1.43
C LYS A 188 -4.21 -18.43 0.85
N PRO A 189 -4.00 -18.33 -0.47
CA PRO A 189 -3.27 -17.21 -1.08
C PRO A 189 -3.77 -15.82 -0.66
N HIS A 190 -5.09 -15.62 -0.57
CA HIS A 190 -5.70 -14.34 -0.16
C HIS A 190 -5.60 -14.06 1.35
N GLU A 191 -5.32 -15.07 2.18
CA GLU A 191 -5.09 -14.92 3.62
C GLU A 191 -3.64 -14.56 3.94
N ILE A 192 -2.72 -14.80 3.01
CA ILE A 192 -1.30 -14.43 3.12
C ILE A 192 -1.18 -12.95 2.81
N ALA A 193 -0.58 -12.20 3.75
CA ALA A 193 -0.26 -10.79 3.54
C ALA A 193 0.56 -10.63 2.24
N PRO A 194 0.35 -9.58 1.44
CA PRO A 194 1.05 -9.40 0.18
C PRO A 194 2.58 -9.56 0.30
N SER A 195 3.17 -9.02 1.36
CA SER A 195 4.60 -9.12 1.66
C SER A 195 5.10 -10.53 1.99
N ALA A 196 4.22 -11.45 2.36
CA ALA A 196 4.56 -12.83 2.67
C ALA A 196 4.37 -13.76 1.47
N ARG A 197 3.82 -13.27 0.35
CA ARG A 197 3.69 -14.04 -0.89
C ARG A 197 5.01 -14.02 -1.65
N LEU A 198 5.28 -15.09 -2.39
CA LEU A 198 6.49 -15.19 -3.20
C LEU A 198 6.47 -14.15 -4.33
N THR A 199 7.62 -13.56 -4.65
CA THR A 199 7.78 -12.72 -5.84
C THR A 199 7.84 -13.58 -7.11
N ARG A 200 7.78 -12.95 -8.28
CA ARG A 200 7.89 -13.66 -9.57
C ARG A 200 9.25 -14.36 -9.72
N SER A 201 10.33 -13.72 -9.27
CA SER A 201 11.69 -14.25 -9.31
C SER A 201 11.82 -15.49 -8.41
N GLU A 202 11.32 -15.40 -7.18
CA GLU A 202 11.29 -16.54 -6.23
C GLU A 202 10.45 -17.72 -6.77
N ARG A 203 9.30 -17.47 -7.42
CA ARG A 203 8.49 -18.54 -8.05
C ARG A 203 9.21 -19.24 -9.19
N LEU A 204 9.91 -18.48 -10.04
CA LEU A 204 10.75 -19.04 -11.09
C LEU A 204 11.86 -19.89 -10.49
N GLN A 205 12.44 -19.46 -9.36
CA GLN A 205 13.47 -20.20 -8.64
C GLN A 205 12.95 -21.53 -8.09
N ILE A 206 11.69 -21.60 -7.61
CA ILE A 206 11.07 -22.84 -7.12
C ILE A 206 11.13 -23.97 -8.16
N THR A 207 10.90 -23.66 -9.44
CA THR A 207 10.95 -24.70 -10.48
C THR A 207 12.36 -25.28 -10.65
N ARG A 208 13.39 -24.43 -10.57
CA ARG A 208 14.80 -24.85 -10.60
C ARG A 208 15.17 -25.69 -9.37
N ILE A 209 14.81 -25.20 -8.18
CA ILE A 209 15.06 -25.90 -6.90
C ILE A 209 14.38 -27.28 -6.92
N ARG A 210 13.14 -27.36 -7.40
CA ARG A 210 12.39 -28.62 -7.46
C ARG A 210 13.09 -29.64 -8.37
N VAL A 211 13.58 -29.21 -9.53
CA VAL A 211 14.31 -30.11 -10.45
C VAL A 211 15.61 -30.59 -9.82
N ASP A 212 16.38 -29.69 -9.19
CA ASP A 212 17.65 -30.01 -8.54
C ASP A 212 17.47 -30.98 -7.35
N LEU A 213 16.49 -30.72 -6.48
CA LEU A 213 16.16 -31.63 -5.38
C LEU A 213 15.70 -33.01 -5.89
N ALA A 214 14.93 -33.05 -6.98
CA ALA A 214 14.50 -34.31 -7.60
C ALA A 214 15.68 -35.10 -8.18
N GLN A 215 16.69 -34.45 -8.75
CA GLN A 215 17.94 -35.10 -9.18
C GLN A 215 18.71 -35.73 -8.02
N ASN A 216 18.60 -35.13 -6.82
CA ASN A 216 19.13 -35.68 -5.58
C ASN A 216 18.22 -36.73 -4.93
N GLY A 217 17.12 -37.12 -5.59
CA GLY A 217 16.16 -38.11 -5.09
C GLY A 217 15.21 -37.60 -4.00
N ILE A 218 15.20 -36.30 -3.74
CA ILE A 218 14.39 -35.66 -2.69
C ILE A 218 13.04 -35.24 -3.28
N ARG A 219 11.95 -35.52 -2.54
CA ARG A 219 10.60 -35.04 -2.86
C ARG A 219 10.21 -33.92 -1.90
N PRO A 220 10.48 -32.65 -2.25
CA PRO A 220 10.28 -31.55 -1.33
C PRO A 220 8.79 -31.23 -1.15
N GLN A 221 8.42 -30.88 0.08
CA GLN A 221 7.13 -30.30 0.40
C GLN A 221 7.04 -28.85 -0.08
N ARG A 222 5.81 -28.35 -0.18
CA ARG A 222 5.56 -26.97 -0.64
C ARG A 222 6.31 -25.94 0.21
N TRP A 223 6.18 -26.01 1.53
CA TRP A 223 6.81 -25.04 2.43
C TRP A 223 8.35 -25.08 2.35
N GLU A 224 8.95 -26.25 2.07
CA GLU A 224 10.41 -26.40 1.92
C GLU A 224 10.90 -25.68 0.66
N LEU A 225 10.18 -25.83 -0.46
CA LEU A 225 10.46 -25.08 -1.68
C LEU A 225 10.31 -23.58 -1.47
N GLU A 226 9.27 -23.17 -0.75
CA GLU A 226 9.01 -21.77 -0.42
C GLU A 226 10.07 -21.17 0.52
N ALA A 227 10.61 -21.97 1.43
CA ALA A 227 11.71 -21.57 2.31
C ALA A 227 13.03 -21.44 1.54
N LEU A 228 13.37 -22.45 0.73
CA LEU A 228 14.58 -22.47 -0.10
C LEU A 228 14.59 -21.35 -1.14
N ALA A 229 13.45 -21.03 -1.75
CA ALA A 229 13.33 -19.93 -2.70
C ALA A 229 13.57 -18.55 -2.06
N ARG A 230 13.27 -18.40 -0.78
CA ARG A 230 13.56 -17.19 0.02
C ARG A 230 14.99 -17.16 0.57
N GLY A 231 15.80 -18.18 0.28
CA GLY A 231 17.18 -18.28 0.74
C GLY A 231 17.36 -18.92 2.12
N ALA A 232 16.33 -19.60 2.66
CA ALA A 232 16.49 -20.38 3.89
C ALA A 232 17.31 -21.65 3.65
N GLU A 233 17.94 -22.15 4.71
CA GLU A 233 18.63 -23.43 4.71
C GLU A 233 17.66 -24.56 5.10
N VAL A 234 17.63 -25.63 4.30
CA VAL A 234 16.86 -26.84 4.62
C VAL A 234 17.80 -28.05 4.61
N ILE A 235 17.68 -28.91 5.62
CA ILE A 235 18.52 -30.09 5.79
C ILE A 235 17.70 -31.33 5.45
N TYR A 236 18.15 -32.11 4.47
CA TYR A 236 17.58 -33.41 4.12
C TYR A 236 18.62 -34.49 4.36
N ASP A 237 18.32 -35.51 5.17
CA ASP A 237 19.19 -36.68 5.41
C ASP A 237 20.68 -36.31 5.65
N MET A 238 20.92 -35.29 6.48
CA MET A 238 22.23 -34.70 6.81
C MET A 238 22.93 -33.89 5.70
N LYS A 239 22.30 -33.69 4.54
CA LYS A 239 22.76 -32.79 3.48
C LYS A 239 22.06 -31.44 3.59
N LYS A 240 22.85 -30.37 3.63
CA LYS A 240 22.38 -28.98 3.70
C LYS A 240 22.17 -28.44 2.30
N PHE A 241 20.99 -27.88 2.04
CA PHE A 241 20.67 -27.21 0.79
C PHE A 241 20.37 -25.74 1.06
N VAL A 242 21.08 -24.87 0.34
CA VAL A 242 20.90 -23.43 0.38
C VAL A 242 20.94 -22.94 -1.06
N TYR A 243 19.95 -22.13 -1.44
CA TYR A 243 19.94 -21.45 -2.73
C TYR A 243 20.03 -19.95 -2.47
N PRO A 244 20.89 -19.22 -3.21
CA PRO A 244 20.96 -17.78 -3.05
C PRO A 244 19.59 -17.17 -3.36
N PRO A 245 19.07 -16.24 -2.53
CA PRO A 245 17.81 -15.58 -2.83
C PRO A 245 17.95 -14.84 -4.16
N CYS A 246 16.92 -14.89 -4.99
CA CYS A 246 16.84 -14.04 -6.17
C CYS A 246 16.97 -12.58 -5.71
N CYS A 247 18.11 -11.95 -6.02
CA CYS A 247 18.34 -10.55 -5.67
C CYS A 247 17.42 -9.67 -6.52
N ASP A 248 16.32 -9.20 -5.93
CA ASP A 248 15.49 -8.16 -6.53
C ASP A 248 16.18 -6.78 -6.50
N TRP A 249 17.32 -6.66 -5.78
CA TRP A 249 18.14 -5.46 -5.64
C TRP A 249 19.62 -5.73 -5.92
N PRO A 250 20.07 -5.72 -7.20
CA PRO A 250 21.49 -5.79 -7.51
C PRO A 250 22.20 -4.54 -6.96
N GLY A 251 22.99 -4.69 -5.90
CA GLY A 251 23.83 -3.62 -5.33
C GLY A 251 23.85 -3.50 -3.80
N PHE A 252 23.04 -4.26 -3.05
CA PHE A 252 23.04 -4.20 -1.58
C PHE A 252 23.91 -5.28 -0.90
N ASN A 253 24.36 -6.30 -1.64
CA ASN A 253 25.13 -7.43 -1.10
C ASN A 253 26.66 -7.26 -1.22
N ASP A 254 27.14 -6.11 -1.70
CA ASP A 254 28.57 -5.81 -1.87
C ASP A 254 29.12 -5.00 -0.68
N PHE A 255 28.79 -5.37 0.55
CA PHE A 255 29.47 -4.84 1.73
C PHE A 255 30.09 -5.99 2.55
N PRO A 256 31.39 -5.89 2.89
CA PRO A 256 32.14 -6.95 3.57
C PRO A 256 31.69 -7.20 5.01
#